data_AF-A0A350CGR8-F1
#
_entry.id   AF-A0A350CGR8-F1
#
_cell.length_a   1.000
_cell.length_b   1.000
_cell.length_c   1.000
_cell.angle_alpha   90.00
_cell.angle_beta   90.00
_cell.angle_gamma   90.00
#
_symmetry.space_group_name_H-M   'P 1'
#
loop_
_entity.id
_entity.type
_entity.pdbx_description
1 polymer ?
#
loop_
_entity_poly.entity_id
_entity_poly.type
_entity_poly.pdbx_seq_one_letter_code
_entity_poly.pdbx_strand_id
1 'polypeptide(L)'
;QHYCESLLRNHCDHSARGTLLRILAEQRLRASRLAIRGGHPVVSLTAVPLSDFRRRRVFRGHRQRYDFEPWGLAIRRSALGSYDLRPVRYGCDDTWKSLSAADQPWYQKATQDGVTDTVAEQEWRIPQDVDLSLLNPNDAMVFVDNAAAVDTVQPHSRWPVLLLP
;
A
#
# COMPACT_ATOMS: atom_id res chain seq x y z
N GLN A 1 -22.75 10.14 18.21
CA GLN A 1 -21.31 9.78 18.16
C GLN A 1 -21.07 8.28 17.95
N HIS A 2 -21.91 7.37 18.47
CA HIS A 2 -21.76 5.90 18.31
C HIS A 2 -22.03 5.30 16.91
N TYR A 3 -22.69 6.01 15.99
CA TYR A 3 -23.04 5.48 14.66
C TYR A 3 -21.83 5.42 13.70
N CYS A 4 -20.88 6.36 13.82
CA CYS A 4 -19.65 6.32 13.01
C CYS A 4 -18.68 5.23 13.48
N GLU A 5 -18.65 4.93 14.79
CA GLU A 5 -17.84 3.84 15.33
C GLU A 5 -18.34 2.45 14.88
N SER A 6 -19.65 2.25 14.74
CA SER A 6 -20.20 0.98 14.26
C SER A 6 -19.94 0.76 12.76
N LEU A 7 -19.88 1.82 11.96
CA LEU A 7 -19.48 1.76 10.55
C LEU A 7 -17.99 1.46 10.37
N LEU A 8 -17.12 1.94 11.27
CA LEU A 8 -15.69 1.57 11.28
C LEU A 8 -15.47 0.09 11.66
N ARG A 9 -16.41 -0.51 12.41
CA ARG A 9 -16.43 -1.95 12.72
C ARG A 9 -17.05 -2.81 11.62
N ASN A 10 -17.52 -2.19 10.54
CA ASN A 10 -18.05 -2.93 9.40
C ASN A 10 -16.86 -3.48 8.59
N HIS A 11 -16.35 -4.65 9.02
CA HIS A 11 -15.27 -5.40 8.38
C HIS A 11 -15.53 -5.75 6.90
N CYS A 12 -16.71 -5.39 6.38
CA CYS A 12 -17.19 -5.63 5.02
C CYS A 12 -17.05 -4.41 4.09
N ASP A 13 -16.68 -3.21 4.59
CA ASP A 13 -16.40 -2.07 3.69
C ASP A 13 -15.00 -2.22 3.06
N HIS A 14 -14.99 -2.74 1.84
CA HIS A 14 -13.79 -2.93 1.03
C HIS A 14 -13.46 -1.72 0.14
N SER A 15 -14.11 -0.57 0.34
CA SER A 15 -13.73 0.67 -0.33
C SER A 15 -12.32 1.11 0.08
N ALA A 16 -11.69 1.93 -0.77
CA ALA A 16 -10.38 2.52 -0.47
C ALA A 16 -10.41 3.32 0.84
N ARG A 17 -11.48 4.10 1.03
CA ARG A 17 -11.72 4.88 2.25
C ARG A 17 -11.90 3.97 3.47
N GLY A 18 -12.78 2.96 3.40
CA GLY A 18 -13.01 2.03 4.52
C GLY A 18 -11.73 1.29 4.92
N THR A 19 -10.95 0.86 3.93
CA THR A 19 -9.64 0.23 4.15
C THR A 19 -8.65 1.18 4.81
N LEU A 20 -8.54 2.43 4.34
CA LEU A 20 -7.66 3.43 4.95
C LEU A 20 -8.06 3.71 6.40
N LEU A 21 -9.35 3.95 6.67
CA LEU A 21 -9.83 4.20 8.02
C LEU A 21 -9.56 3.03 8.96
N ARG A 22 -9.68 1.80 8.48
CA ARG A 22 -9.32 0.60 9.24
C ARG A 22 -7.83 0.51 9.51
N ILE A 23 -6.97 0.78 8.52
CA ILE A 23 -5.50 0.85 8.72
C ILE A 23 -5.15 1.88 9.79
N LEU A 24 -5.79 3.06 9.75
CA LEU A 24 -5.57 4.13 10.72
C LEU A 24 -6.08 3.76 12.11
N ALA A 25 -7.25 3.14 12.23
CA ALA A 25 -7.81 2.71 13.51
C ALA A 25 -7.00 1.56 14.14
N GLU A 26 -6.61 0.57 13.34
CA GLU A 26 -5.83 -0.59 13.80
C GLU A 26 -4.33 -0.29 13.95
N GLN A 27 -3.86 0.83 13.40
CA GLN A 27 -2.45 1.18 13.30
C GLN A 27 -1.61 0.04 12.71
N ARG A 28 -2.12 -0.64 11.68
CA ARG A 28 -1.49 -1.86 11.14
C ARG A 28 -1.64 -1.98 9.63
N LEU A 29 -0.55 -2.28 8.94
CA LEU A 29 -0.59 -2.83 7.58
C LEU A 29 -0.47 -4.35 7.68
N ARG A 30 -1.47 -5.04 7.12
CA ARG A 30 -1.52 -6.51 7.14
C ARG A 30 -0.87 -7.06 5.90
N ALA A 31 0.10 -7.95 6.09
CA ALA A 31 0.73 -8.68 5.02
C ALA A 31 -0.29 -9.60 4.34
N SER A 32 -0.26 -9.62 3.01
CA SER A 32 -1.17 -10.40 2.19
C SER A 32 -0.40 -11.30 1.25
N ARG A 33 -1.00 -12.47 0.97
CA ARG A 33 -0.51 -13.44 -0.01
C ARG A 33 -1.09 -13.17 -1.40
N LEU A 34 -2.07 -12.26 -1.49
CA LEU A 34 -2.83 -12.01 -2.70
C LEU A 34 -1.93 -11.46 -3.80
N ALA A 35 -1.96 -12.11 -4.97
CA ALA A 35 -1.14 -11.76 -6.13
C ALA A 35 0.39 -11.83 -5.90
N ILE A 36 0.84 -12.50 -4.84
CA ILE A 36 2.26 -12.75 -4.57
C ILE A 36 2.61 -14.18 -5.01
N ARG A 37 3.59 -14.31 -5.91
CA ARG A 37 4.07 -15.61 -6.37
C ARG A 37 4.64 -16.40 -5.19
N GLY A 38 4.29 -17.69 -5.11
CA GLY A 38 4.67 -18.55 -3.98
C GLY A 38 3.83 -18.35 -2.71
N GLY A 39 2.88 -17.41 -2.70
CA GLY A 39 1.94 -17.22 -1.59
C GLY A 39 2.59 -16.65 -0.32
N HIS A 40 3.73 -15.98 -0.44
CA HIS A 40 4.41 -15.32 0.67
C HIS A 40 3.58 -14.12 1.17
N PRO A 41 3.25 -14.01 2.47
CA PRO A 41 2.56 -12.86 2.99
C PRO A 41 3.52 -11.66 3.06
N VAL A 42 3.21 -10.58 2.34
CA VAL A 42 4.03 -9.36 2.33
C VAL A 42 3.16 -8.11 2.44
N VAL A 43 3.71 -7.04 3.01
CA VAL A 43 3.24 -5.67 2.79
C VAL A 43 4.03 -5.11 1.61
N SER A 44 3.31 -4.70 0.57
CA SER A 44 3.87 -4.07 -0.63
C SER A 44 3.72 -2.55 -0.56
N LEU A 45 4.78 -1.84 -0.91
CA LEU A 45 4.86 -0.39 -0.92
C LEU A 45 5.33 0.07 -2.30
N THR A 46 4.71 1.11 -2.85
CA THR A 46 5.20 1.73 -4.08
C THR A 46 6.18 2.86 -3.75
N ALA A 47 7.25 2.98 -4.52
CA ALA A 47 8.17 4.14 -4.45
C ALA A 47 7.86 5.20 -5.51
N VAL A 48 6.71 5.10 -6.20
CA VAL A 48 6.23 6.11 -7.13
C VAL A 48 5.95 7.42 -6.37
N PRO A 49 6.45 8.58 -6.84
CA PRO A 49 6.15 9.87 -6.23
C PRO A 49 4.65 10.16 -6.22
N LEU A 50 4.13 10.76 -5.14
CA LEU A 50 2.72 11.15 -5.05
C LEU A 50 2.30 12.12 -6.18
N SER A 51 3.21 12.94 -6.69
CA SER A 51 2.96 13.83 -7.85
C SER A 51 2.64 13.09 -9.14
N ASP A 52 3.09 11.84 -9.28
CA ASP A 52 2.83 11.00 -10.45
C ASP A 52 1.56 10.16 -10.30
N PHE A 53 1.01 10.10 -9.09
CA PHE A 53 -0.01 9.14 -8.69
C PHE A 53 -1.31 9.29 -9.48
N ARG A 54 -1.80 10.52 -9.69
CA ARG A 54 -3.00 10.78 -10.51
C ARG A 54 -2.78 10.41 -11.98
N ARG A 55 -1.60 10.69 -12.54
CA ARG A 55 -1.28 10.43 -13.94
C ARG A 55 -1.15 8.94 -14.25
N ARG A 56 -0.74 8.15 -13.26
CA ARG A 56 -0.52 6.70 -13.39
C ARG A 56 -1.76 5.87 -13.07
N ARG A 57 -2.85 6.49 -12.63
CA ARG A 57 -4.10 5.81 -12.31
C ARG A 57 -4.73 5.23 -13.58
N VAL A 58 -4.72 3.91 -13.71
CA VAL A 58 -5.29 3.17 -14.84
C VAL A 58 -6.35 2.21 -14.32
N PHE A 59 -7.53 2.24 -14.96
CA PHE A 59 -8.56 1.24 -14.67
C PHE A 59 -8.14 -0.12 -15.21
N ARG A 60 -8.00 -1.11 -14.32
CA ARG A 60 -7.63 -2.48 -14.69
C ARG A 60 -8.90 -3.30 -14.86
N GLY A 61 -9.42 -3.36 -16.09
CA GLY A 61 -10.69 -4.05 -16.39
C GLY A 61 -10.76 -5.50 -15.89
N HIS A 62 -9.65 -6.26 -15.97
CA HIS A 62 -9.60 -7.63 -15.44
C HIS A 62 -9.68 -7.72 -13.90
N ARG A 63 -9.42 -6.62 -13.18
CA ARG A 63 -9.55 -6.53 -11.70
C ARG A 63 -10.76 -5.71 -11.26
N GLN A 64 -11.50 -5.11 -12.20
CA GLN A 64 -12.64 -4.23 -11.93
C GLN A 64 -12.34 -3.11 -10.92
N ARG A 65 -11.09 -2.61 -10.92
CA ARG A 65 -10.64 -1.53 -10.03
C ARG A 65 -9.51 -0.73 -10.66
N TYR A 66 -9.27 0.46 -10.13
CA TYR A 66 -8.07 1.21 -10.44
C TYR A 66 -6.85 0.56 -9.75
N ASP A 67 -5.68 0.66 -10.38
CA ASP A 67 -4.42 0.25 -9.76
C ASP A 67 -4.03 1.14 -8.58
N PHE A 68 -4.37 2.43 -8.67
CA PHE A 68 -4.15 3.42 -7.64
C PHE A 68 -5.47 4.09 -7.22
N GLU A 69 -5.70 4.16 -5.92
CA GLU A 69 -6.83 4.91 -5.35
C GLU A 69 -6.34 6.24 -4.80
N PRO A 70 -7.07 7.36 -4.98
CA PRO A 70 -6.62 8.70 -4.57
C PRO A 70 -6.68 8.92 -3.04
N TRP A 71 -6.36 7.86 -2.29
CA TRP A 71 -6.40 7.73 -0.84
C TRP A 71 -5.26 6.82 -0.42
N GLY A 72 -4.49 7.18 0.60
CA GLY A 72 -3.42 6.30 1.07
C GLY A 72 -2.55 6.89 2.16
N LEU A 73 -1.51 6.13 2.47
CA LEU A 73 -0.52 6.45 3.51
C LEU A 73 0.86 6.47 2.85
N ALA A 74 1.55 7.60 2.96
CA ALA A 74 2.96 7.71 2.58
C ALA A 74 3.81 7.63 3.85
N ILE A 75 4.79 6.73 3.86
CA ILE A 75 5.67 6.48 5.00
C ILE A 75 7.10 6.83 4.59
N ARG A 76 7.81 7.57 5.43
CA ARG A 76 9.23 7.83 5.28
C ARG A 76 9.97 6.49 5.36
N ARG A 77 10.67 6.12 4.29
CA ARG A 77 11.41 4.85 4.20
C ARG A 77 12.31 4.57 5.40
N SER A 78 13.02 5.58 5.92
CA SER A 78 13.91 5.40 7.08
C SER A 78 13.17 5.01 8.37
N ALA A 79 11.90 5.33 8.50
CA ALA A 79 11.08 4.95 9.65
C ALA A 79 10.76 3.44 9.68
N LEU A 80 10.94 2.75 8.56
CA LEU A 80 10.77 1.30 8.43
C LEU A 80 12.10 0.55 8.63
N GLY A 81 13.15 1.20 9.14
CA GLY A 81 14.49 0.60 9.26
C GLY A 81 14.60 -0.61 10.19
N SER A 82 13.63 -0.83 11.08
CA SER A 82 13.52 -2.04 11.90
C SER A 82 12.90 -3.23 11.18
N TYR A 83 12.32 -3.02 9.99
CA TYR A 83 11.73 -4.05 9.15
C TYR A 83 12.72 -4.52 8.09
N ASP A 84 12.53 -5.76 7.63
CA ASP A 84 13.25 -6.28 6.47
C ASP A 84 12.68 -5.74 5.15
N LEU A 85 12.78 -4.41 4.99
CA LEU A 85 12.28 -3.67 3.84
C LEU A 85 13.30 -3.72 2.71
N ARG A 86 12.94 -4.33 1.58
CA ARG A 86 13.83 -4.43 0.41
C ARG A 86 13.09 -4.10 -0.89
N PRO A 87 13.79 -3.58 -1.91
CA PRO A 87 13.22 -3.44 -3.23
C PRO A 87 12.93 -4.83 -3.81
N VAL A 88 11.88 -4.91 -4.61
CA VAL A 88 11.53 -6.11 -5.36
C VAL A 88 12.58 -6.40 -6.44
N ARG A 89 12.91 -7.68 -6.60
CA ARG A 89 13.70 -8.21 -7.71
C ARG A 89 12.77 -8.60 -8.86
N TYR A 90 12.77 -7.76 -9.88
CA TYR A 90 12.06 -8.01 -11.13
C TYR A 90 12.79 -9.06 -11.97
N GLY A 91 12.04 -10.00 -12.57
CA GLY A 91 12.65 -11.01 -13.44
C GLY A 91 11.65 -11.89 -14.18
N CYS A 92 12.18 -12.91 -14.86
CA CYS A 92 11.40 -13.91 -15.59
C CYS A 92 11.22 -15.19 -14.75
N ASP A 93 10.70 -16.25 -15.35
CA ASP A 93 10.51 -17.54 -14.67
C ASP A 93 11.82 -18.21 -14.27
N ASP A 94 12.88 -18.03 -15.04
CA ASP A 94 14.20 -18.59 -14.68
C ASP A 94 14.80 -17.84 -13.49
N THR A 95 14.58 -16.52 -13.40
CA THR A 95 14.91 -15.76 -12.19
C THR A 95 14.21 -16.36 -10.98
N TRP A 96 12.90 -16.63 -11.06
CA TRP A 96 12.15 -17.25 -9.97
C TRP A 96 12.72 -18.61 -9.56
N LYS A 97 12.98 -19.50 -10.53
CA LYS A 97 13.50 -20.85 -10.26
C LYS A 97 14.89 -20.83 -9.61
N SER A 98 15.68 -19.78 -9.86
CA SER A 98 17.01 -19.62 -9.27
C SER A 98 17.01 -19.04 -7.85
N LEU A 99 15.88 -18.51 -7.37
CA LEU A 99 15.80 -17.90 -6.04
C LEU A 99 15.73 -18.94 -4.93
N SER A 100 16.46 -18.66 -3.86
CA SER A 100 16.27 -19.35 -2.58
C SER A 100 14.86 -19.07 -2.04
N ALA A 101 14.31 -19.97 -1.22
CA ALA A 101 13.02 -19.75 -0.58
C ALA A 101 13.00 -18.46 0.28
N ALA A 102 14.14 -18.08 0.85
CA ALA A 102 14.28 -16.87 1.63
C ALA A 102 14.12 -15.60 0.78
N ASP A 103 14.56 -15.60 -0.49
CA ASP A 103 14.53 -14.42 -1.36
C ASP A 103 13.24 -14.28 -2.19
N GLN A 104 12.45 -15.36 -2.26
CA GLN A 104 11.20 -15.39 -3.03
C GLN A 104 10.16 -14.30 -2.66
N PRO A 105 10.02 -13.85 -1.40
CA PRO A 105 9.07 -12.79 -1.06
C PRO A 105 9.28 -11.49 -1.85
N TRP A 106 10.52 -11.21 -2.27
CA TRP A 106 10.86 -10.01 -3.04
C TRP A 106 10.83 -10.21 -4.56
N TYR A 107 10.40 -11.37 -5.07
CA TYR A 107 10.29 -11.56 -6.52
C TYR A 107 9.02 -10.92 -7.10
N GLN A 108 9.17 -10.29 -8.27
CA GLN A 108 8.04 -9.89 -9.12
C GLN A 108 8.33 -10.25 -10.58
N LYS A 109 7.33 -10.80 -11.28
CA LYS A 109 7.45 -11.02 -12.71
C LYS A 109 7.50 -9.67 -13.42
N ALA A 110 8.57 -9.42 -14.18
CA ALA A 110 8.69 -8.21 -14.98
C ALA A 110 7.71 -8.25 -16.16
N THR A 111 6.90 -7.21 -16.31
CA THR A 111 6.01 -6.98 -17.45
C THR A 111 6.20 -5.55 -17.94
N GLN A 112 6.27 -5.37 -19.27
CA GLN A 112 6.46 -4.09 -19.97
C GLN A 112 5.72 -4.09 -21.32
N ASP A 113 4.63 -4.84 -21.42
CA ASP A 113 3.93 -5.15 -22.68
C ASP A 113 2.81 -4.16 -23.03
N GLY A 114 2.87 -2.94 -22.47
CA GLY A 114 1.91 -1.85 -22.73
C GLY A 114 0.55 -2.01 -22.03
N VAL A 115 0.17 -3.23 -21.65
CA VAL A 115 -1.02 -3.48 -20.81
C VAL A 115 -0.67 -3.38 -19.34
N THR A 116 0.49 -3.86 -18.92
CA THR A 116 0.96 -3.72 -17.52
C THR A 116 2.45 -3.40 -17.49
N ASP A 117 2.81 -2.35 -16.73
CA ASP A 117 4.21 -2.05 -16.41
C ASP A 117 4.40 -2.19 -14.90
N THR A 118 4.78 -3.41 -14.48
CA THR A 118 5.05 -3.69 -13.07
C THR A 118 6.33 -3.05 -12.56
N VAL A 119 7.26 -2.72 -13.46
CA VAL A 119 8.57 -2.16 -13.10
C VAL A 119 8.41 -0.68 -12.72
N ALA A 120 7.47 0.02 -13.36
CA ALA A 120 7.14 1.41 -13.07
C ALA A 120 6.73 1.68 -11.62
N GLU A 121 6.20 0.69 -10.89
CA GLU A 121 5.79 0.83 -9.49
C GLU A 121 6.96 0.96 -8.50
N GLN A 122 8.16 0.53 -8.91
CA GLN A 122 9.37 0.51 -8.07
C GLN A 122 9.04 -0.08 -6.68
N GLU A 123 8.46 -1.29 -6.68
CA GLU A 123 7.86 -1.90 -5.51
C GLU A 123 8.92 -2.26 -4.46
N TRP A 124 8.59 -2.03 -3.20
CA TRP A 124 9.31 -2.52 -2.02
C TRP A 124 8.41 -3.44 -1.21
N ARG A 125 9.00 -4.42 -0.54
CA ARG A 125 8.26 -5.38 0.29
C ARG A 125 8.85 -5.56 1.68
N ILE A 126 7.95 -5.82 2.61
CA ILE A 126 8.22 -6.27 3.97
C ILE A 126 7.50 -7.62 4.15
N PRO A 127 8.18 -8.74 4.44
CA PRO A 127 7.57 -10.07 4.56
C PRO A 127 6.88 -10.31 5.91
N GLN A 128 6.22 -9.28 6.45
CA GLN A 128 5.48 -9.33 7.70
C GLN A 128 4.51 -8.15 7.80
N ASP A 129 3.59 -8.21 8.76
CA ASP A 129 2.74 -7.07 9.11
C ASP A 129 3.61 -5.90 9.61
N VAL A 130 3.17 -4.67 9.32
CA VAL A 130 3.80 -3.46 9.82
C VAL A 130 2.93 -2.87 10.92
N ASP A 131 3.52 -2.71 12.09
CA ASP A 131 2.90 -2.03 13.22
C ASP A 131 3.18 -0.54 13.08
N LEU A 132 2.16 0.19 12.63
CA LEU A 132 2.26 1.60 12.39
C LEU A 132 2.27 2.41 13.68
N SER A 133 1.92 1.83 14.84
CA SER A 133 1.95 2.53 16.13
C SER A 133 3.39 2.90 16.54
N LEU A 134 4.37 2.13 16.05
CA LEU A 134 5.81 2.31 16.29
C LEU A 134 6.43 3.49 15.52
N LEU A 135 5.75 4.04 14.51
CA LEU A 135 6.28 5.18 13.75
C LEU A 135 6.15 6.48 14.56
N ASN A 136 6.90 7.53 14.20
CA ASN A 136 6.67 8.85 14.81
C ASN A 136 5.54 9.61 14.07
N PRO A 137 4.92 10.62 14.71
CA PRO A 137 3.95 11.51 14.05
C PRO A 137 4.50 12.26 12.82
N ASN A 138 5.82 12.35 12.68
CA ASN A 138 6.47 12.99 11.54
C ASN A 138 6.96 12.00 10.47
N ASP A 139 6.77 10.70 10.66
CA ASP A 139 7.28 9.65 9.78
C ASP A 139 6.31 9.22 8.70
N ALA A 140 5.05 9.65 8.77
CA ALA A 140 4.08 9.37 7.72
C ALA A 140 3.14 10.55 7.52
N MET A 141 2.44 10.51 6.39
CA MET A 141 1.33 11.40 6.07
C MET A 141 0.25 10.58 5.38
N VAL A 142 -1.00 10.95 5.63
CA VAL A 142 -2.15 10.41 4.92
C VAL A 142 -2.47 11.36 3.79
N PHE A 143 -2.89 10.84 2.64
CA PHE A 143 -3.34 11.65 1.53
C PHE A 143 -4.74 11.22 1.07
N VAL A 144 -5.54 12.18 0.64
CA VAL A 144 -6.95 11.98 0.23
C VAL A 144 -7.31 12.85 -0.98
N ASP A 145 -8.44 12.56 -1.61
CA ASP A 145 -8.78 13.13 -2.92
C ASP A 145 -9.47 14.50 -2.90
N ASN A 146 -10.15 14.87 -1.80
CA ASN A 146 -10.93 16.11 -1.70
C ASN A 146 -10.98 16.64 -0.25
N ALA A 147 -11.38 17.91 -0.09
CA ALA A 147 -11.41 18.57 1.22
C ALA A 147 -12.36 17.87 2.22
N ALA A 148 -13.54 17.41 1.76
CA ALA A 148 -14.47 16.68 2.62
C ALA A 148 -13.88 15.36 3.15
N ALA A 149 -13.00 14.73 2.37
CA ALA A 149 -12.24 13.57 2.82
C ALA A 149 -11.22 13.92 3.91
N VAL A 150 -10.61 15.11 3.87
CA VAL A 150 -9.69 15.57 4.93
C VAL A 150 -10.45 15.66 6.25
N ASP A 151 -11.59 16.35 6.26
CA ASP A 151 -12.42 16.51 7.46
C ASP A 151 -12.88 15.17 8.04
N THR A 152 -13.11 14.20 7.15
CA THR A 152 -13.53 12.85 7.53
C THR A 152 -12.38 12.02 8.11
N VAL A 153 -11.17 12.10 7.54
CA VAL A 153 -10.07 11.19 7.84
C VAL A 153 -9.17 11.74 8.96
N GLN A 154 -8.98 13.05 9.04
CA GLN A 154 -8.08 13.69 10.01
C GLN A 154 -8.38 13.30 11.47
N PRO A 155 -9.64 13.19 11.94
CA PRO A 155 -9.95 12.76 13.30
C PRO A 155 -9.48 11.33 13.65
N HIS A 156 -9.26 10.49 12.64
CA HIS A 156 -8.79 9.11 12.80
C HIS A 156 -7.29 8.94 12.55
N SER A 157 -6.62 9.99 12.09
CA SER A 157 -5.20 9.96 11.76
C SER A 157 -4.37 10.71 12.80
N ARG A 158 -3.35 10.05 13.33
CA ARG A 158 -2.31 10.72 14.13
C ARG A 158 -1.26 11.46 13.28
N TRP A 159 -1.29 11.24 11.97
CA TRP A 159 -0.45 11.92 10.98
C TRP A 159 -1.25 13.03 10.29
N PRO A 160 -0.57 14.05 9.73
CA PRO A 160 -1.24 15.03 8.89
C PRO A 160 -1.95 14.36 7.71
N VAL A 161 -3.18 14.78 7.44
CA VAL A 161 -3.94 14.41 6.25
C VAL A 161 -3.82 15.52 5.23
N LEU A 162 -3.27 15.20 4.06
CA LEU A 162 -3.05 16.14 2.97
C LEU A 162 -4.05 15.88 1.84
N LEU A 163 -4.50 16.96 1.21
CA LEU A 163 -5.18 16.87 -0.07
C LEU A 163 -4.15 16.51 -1.15
N LEU A 164 -4.41 15.45 -1.92
CA LEU A 164 -3.60 15.15 -3.10
C LEU A 164 -3.69 16.33 -4.08
N PRO A 165 -2.53 16.90 -4.50
CA PRO A 165 -2.51 18.01 -5.45
C PRO A 165 -3.11 17.62 -6.81
#